data_AF-A0A7S3QIK2-F1
#
_entry.id   AF-A0A7S3QIK2-F1
#
_cell.length_a   1.000
_cell.length_b   1.000
_cell.length_c   1.000
_cell.angle_alpha   90.00
_cell.angle_beta   90.00
_cell.angle_gamma   90.00
#
_symmetry.space_group_name_H-M   'P 1'
#
loop_
_entity.id
_entity.type
_entity.pdbx_description
1 polymer ?
#
loop_
_entity_poly.entity_id
_entity_poly.type
_entity_poly.pdbx_seq_one_letter_code
_entity_poly.pdbx_strand_id
1 'polypeptide(L)'
;MLLLSRHPLVFSLLLITAASPVASAVKAFETKDDLQAAVDSYCADAFDDESTYGSIENWDVSKITSMNSLFRSSWQNQKSCNPNIGSWDVSKVTNFQSMFNNARAFNKDISNWDVSSGTNFNGMFYKADAFNQDVSTWDVSSGIYFSAMFNQAVAFNQPQTYCKLQQSNSKFHDGVNVCSGSISCGWGQTDCPATAPPTPFPTHAPTATPTSVASADTNP
;
A
#
# COMPACT_ATOMS: atom_id res chain seq x y z
N MET A 1 -55.41 -53.45 17.52
CA MET A 1 -55.43 -52.06 17.01
C MET A 1 -54.91 -51.13 18.09
N LEU A 2 -53.61 -50.82 18.03
CA LEU A 2 -52.95 -49.55 18.39
C LEU A 2 -51.46 -49.84 18.61
N LEU A 3 -50.71 -49.62 17.53
CA LEU A 3 -49.26 -49.48 17.53
C LEU A 3 -48.94 -48.12 18.16
N LEU A 4 -48.12 -48.09 19.21
CA LEU A 4 -47.38 -46.88 19.58
C LEU A 4 -45.90 -47.23 19.67
N SER A 5 -45.23 -46.72 18.65
CA SER A 5 -43.82 -46.78 18.30
C SER A 5 -43.10 -45.55 18.88
N ARG A 6 -41.77 -45.66 19.05
CA ARG A 6 -40.74 -44.58 19.09
C ARG A 6 -40.66 -43.76 20.40
N HIS A 7 -39.51 -43.42 20.99
CA HIS A 7 -38.08 -43.36 20.63
C HIS A 7 -37.26 -43.28 21.95
N PRO A 8 -36.06 -43.87 22.08
CA PRO A 8 -35.11 -43.45 23.11
C PRO A 8 -34.38 -42.17 22.66
N LEU A 9 -34.31 -41.19 23.56
CA LEU A 9 -33.54 -39.96 23.38
C LEU A 9 -32.06 -40.30 23.23
N VAL A 10 -31.53 -40.18 22.02
CA VAL A 10 -30.10 -40.24 21.75
C VAL A 10 -29.52 -38.91 22.21
N PHE A 11 -28.82 -38.92 23.35
CA PHE A 11 -28.06 -37.77 23.83
C PHE A 11 -26.87 -37.57 22.88
N SER A 12 -27.09 -36.76 21.86
CA SER A 12 -26.07 -36.40 20.87
C SER A 12 -25.03 -35.54 21.58
N LEU A 13 -23.92 -36.15 21.99
CA LEU A 13 -22.75 -35.47 22.51
C LEU A 13 -22.18 -34.61 21.37
N LEU A 14 -22.52 -33.32 21.39
CA LEU A 14 -21.93 -32.32 20.50
C LEU A 14 -20.44 -32.24 20.86
N LEU A 15 -19.59 -32.90 20.08
CA LEU A 15 -18.15 -32.64 20.06
C LEU A 15 -17.98 -31.20 19.59
N ILE A 16 -17.81 -30.28 20.54
CA ILE A 16 -17.23 -28.97 20.25
C ILE A 16 -15.76 -29.25 19.93
N THR A 17 -15.47 -29.58 18.67
CA THR A 17 -14.12 -29.48 18.15
C THR A 17 -13.77 -27.99 18.20
N ALA A 18 -13.03 -27.58 19.23
CA ALA A 18 -12.32 -26.32 19.15
C ALA A 18 -11.41 -26.44 17.94
N ALA A 19 -11.79 -25.79 16.84
CA ALA A 19 -10.87 -25.50 15.77
C ALA A 19 -9.78 -24.63 16.42
N SER A 20 -8.63 -25.24 16.73
CA SER A 20 -7.41 -24.48 16.94
C SER A 20 -7.29 -23.52 15.76
N PRO A 21 -7.01 -22.23 15.97
CA PRO A 21 -6.67 -21.37 14.85
C PRO A 21 -5.45 -22.02 14.20
N VAL A 22 -5.64 -22.56 12.99
CA VAL A 22 -4.53 -22.97 12.16
C VAL A 22 -3.76 -21.68 11.96
N ALA A 23 -2.61 -21.54 12.62
CA ALA A 23 -1.70 -20.45 12.32
C ALA A 23 -1.45 -20.54 10.82
N SER A 24 -2.02 -19.61 10.06
CA SER A 24 -1.81 -19.54 8.62
C SER A 24 -0.30 -19.47 8.43
N ALA A 25 0.27 -20.50 7.81
CA ALA A 25 1.71 -20.59 7.67
C ALA A 25 2.22 -19.34 6.93
N VAL A 26 3.06 -18.56 7.60
CA VAL A 26 3.72 -17.39 7.02
C VAL A 26 4.56 -17.85 5.83
N LYS A 27 4.26 -17.33 4.63
CA LYS A 27 5.04 -17.63 3.43
C LYS A 27 6.32 -16.81 3.44
N ALA A 28 7.45 -17.47 3.64
CA ALA A 28 8.78 -16.84 3.60
C ALA A 28 9.35 -16.84 2.16
N PHE A 29 9.97 -15.72 1.80
CA PHE A 29 10.64 -15.53 0.52
C PHE A 29 12.14 -15.37 0.71
N GLU A 30 12.91 -16.24 0.05
CA GLU A 30 14.37 -16.22 0.09
C GLU A 30 14.96 -15.34 -1.02
N THR A 31 14.24 -15.19 -2.14
CA THR A 31 14.71 -14.47 -3.33
C THR A 31 13.70 -13.43 -3.80
N LYS A 32 14.20 -12.37 -4.44
CA LYS A 32 13.37 -11.35 -5.09
C LYS A 32 12.46 -11.95 -6.15
N ASP A 33 12.93 -12.96 -6.88
CA ASP A 33 12.20 -13.55 -8.00
C ASP A 33 11.00 -14.37 -7.51
N ASP A 34 11.16 -15.12 -6.42
CA ASP A 34 10.04 -15.83 -5.78
C ASP A 34 8.99 -14.86 -5.23
N LEU A 35 9.44 -13.75 -4.62
CA LEU A 35 8.55 -12.69 -4.15
C LEU A 35 7.83 -12.01 -5.32
N GLN A 36 8.53 -11.73 -6.42
CA GLN A 36 7.94 -11.14 -7.62
C GLN A 36 6.86 -12.05 -8.20
N ALA A 37 7.12 -13.35 -8.32
CA ALA A 37 6.13 -14.30 -8.82
C ALA A 37 4.86 -14.34 -7.95
N ALA A 38 5.02 -14.26 -6.62
CA ALA A 38 3.89 -14.18 -5.71
C ALA A 38 3.11 -12.87 -5.84
N VAL A 39 3.81 -11.73 -5.95
CA VAL A 39 3.19 -10.42 -6.20
C VAL A 39 2.43 -10.41 -7.53
N ASP A 40 3.02 -10.97 -8.58
CA ASP A 40 2.39 -11.04 -9.91
C ASP A 40 1.13 -11.90 -9.86
N SER A 41 1.19 -13.05 -9.16
CA SER A 41 0.01 -13.89 -8.91
C SER A 41 -1.06 -13.15 -8.10
N TYR A 42 -0.68 -12.46 -7.02
CA TYR A 42 -1.60 -11.69 -6.18
C TYR A 42 -2.28 -10.56 -6.96
N CYS A 43 -1.53 -9.85 -7.81
CA CYS A 43 -2.07 -8.75 -8.60
C CYS A 43 -2.91 -9.23 -9.80
N ALA A 44 -2.68 -10.45 -10.30
CA ALA A 44 -3.37 -11.00 -11.45
C ALA A 44 -4.85 -11.34 -11.15
N ASP A 45 -5.13 -11.79 -9.94
CA ASP A 45 -6.42 -12.36 -9.56
C ASP A 45 -7.25 -11.36 -8.74
N ALA A 46 -8.22 -10.71 -9.41
CA ALA A 46 -9.28 -10.01 -8.71
C ALA A 46 -10.26 -11.06 -8.16
N PHE A 47 -10.20 -11.33 -6.85
CA PHE A 47 -11.09 -12.24 -6.10
C PHE A 47 -10.79 -13.75 -6.24
N ASP A 48 -9.86 -14.28 -5.45
CA ASP A 48 -10.12 -15.50 -4.67
C ASP A 48 -9.10 -15.66 -3.52
N ASP A 49 -9.66 -15.73 -2.31
CA ASP A 49 -9.00 -15.75 -0.99
C ASP A 49 -8.52 -17.17 -0.63
N GLU A 50 -7.81 -17.83 -1.55
CA GLU A 50 -7.14 -19.11 -1.28
C GLU A 50 -5.83 -19.26 -2.07
N SER A 51 -5.03 -18.18 -2.14
CA SER A 51 -3.80 -18.18 -2.93
C SER A 51 -2.72 -19.11 -2.38
N THR A 52 -1.91 -19.69 -3.29
CA THR A 52 -0.68 -20.48 -3.04
C THR A 52 0.29 -19.86 -2.03
N TYR A 53 0.17 -18.55 -1.76
CA TYR A 53 1.08 -17.78 -0.92
C TYR A 53 0.41 -17.28 0.38
N GLY A 54 -0.88 -17.52 0.58
CA GLY A 54 -1.64 -16.96 1.69
C GLY A 54 -1.79 -15.43 1.60
N SER A 55 -2.26 -14.82 2.68
CA SER A 55 -2.50 -13.37 2.74
C SER A 55 -1.21 -12.56 2.67
N ILE A 56 -1.17 -11.55 1.81
CA ILE A 56 0.03 -10.76 1.50
C ILE A 56 0.61 -10.01 2.70
N GLU A 57 -0.25 -9.61 3.64
CA GLU A 57 0.14 -8.95 4.89
C GLU A 57 0.97 -9.83 5.81
N ASN A 58 0.93 -11.16 5.63
CA ASN A 58 1.62 -12.15 6.43
C ASN A 58 2.85 -12.73 5.73
N TRP A 59 3.26 -12.19 4.58
CA TRP A 59 4.45 -12.66 3.87
C TRP A 59 5.73 -12.26 4.61
N ASP A 60 6.63 -13.23 4.85
CA ASP A 60 7.95 -12.97 5.40
C ASP A 60 8.92 -12.61 4.28
N VAL A 61 9.23 -11.31 4.21
CA VAL A 61 10.18 -10.72 3.27
C VAL A 61 11.50 -10.32 3.94
N SER A 62 11.74 -10.74 5.19
CA SER A 62 12.86 -10.30 6.04
C SER A 62 14.26 -10.70 5.52
N LYS A 63 14.32 -11.57 4.51
CA LYS A 63 15.56 -11.97 3.82
C LYS A 63 15.79 -11.23 2.49
N ILE A 64 14.79 -10.51 2.00
CA ILE A 64 14.86 -9.81 0.72
C ILE A 64 15.70 -8.54 0.88
N THR A 65 16.70 -8.39 0.01
CA THR A 65 17.61 -7.22 0.03
C THR A 65 17.35 -6.24 -1.12
N SER A 66 16.55 -6.63 -2.12
CA SER A 66 16.15 -5.79 -3.26
C SER A 66 14.67 -5.98 -3.57
N MET A 67 13.91 -4.89 -3.59
CA MET A 67 12.51 -4.82 -4.00
C MET A 67 12.33 -3.95 -5.24
N ASN A 68 13.39 -3.82 -6.04
CA ASN A 68 13.38 -2.98 -7.22
C ASN A 68 12.24 -3.36 -8.18
N SER A 69 11.41 -2.39 -8.52
CA SER A 69 10.28 -2.53 -9.45
C SER A 69 9.23 -3.59 -9.04
N LEU A 70 9.17 -4.01 -7.78
CA LEU A 70 8.30 -5.11 -7.32
C LEU A 70 6.83 -4.91 -7.70
N PHE A 71 6.33 -3.68 -7.57
CA PHE A 71 4.97 -3.27 -7.95
C PHE A 71 4.98 -2.29 -9.13
N ARG A 72 6.01 -2.34 -10.00
CA ARG A 72 6.10 -1.45 -11.17
C ARG A 72 5.13 -1.91 -12.24
N SER A 73 4.30 -0.99 -12.73
CA SER A 73 3.40 -1.23 -13.88
C SER A 73 2.42 -2.40 -13.75
N SER A 74 2.24 -3.01 -12.57
CA SER A 74 1.20 -4.02 -12.24
C SER A 74 -0.26 -3.53 -12.45
N TRP A 75 -0.45 -2.37 -13.07
CA TRP A 75 -1.63 -1.49 -12.95
C TRP A 75 -2.16 -1.02 -14.30
N GLN A 76 -1.52 -1.37 -15.42
CA GLN A 76 -1.93 -0.85 -16.72
C GLN A 76 -3.27 -1.45 -17.21
N ASN A 77 -3.66 -2.62 -16.69
CA ASN A 77 -4.91 -3.31 -17.09
C ASN A 77 -5.73 -3.90 -15.91
N GLN A 78 -5.27 -3.80 -14.65
CA GLN A 78 -5.90 -4.48 -13.51
C GLN A 78 -6.27 -3.49 -12.42
N LYS A 79 -7.58 -3.36 -12.20
CA LYS A 79 -8.26 -2.28 -11.46
C LYS A 79 -8.00 -2.26 -9.95
N SER A 80 -7.31 -3.25 -9.34
CA SER A 80 -7.34 -3.38 -7.87
C SER A 80 -6.17 -4.08 -7.19
N CYS A 81 -5.00 -4.30 -7.81
CA CYS A 81 -3.85 -4.65 -6.97
C CYS A 81 -3.64 -3.45 -6.03
N ASN A 82 -3.67 -3.57 -4.71
CA ASN A 82 -3.41 -2.45 -3.78
C ASN A 82 -3.09 -3.05 -2.42
N PRO A 83 -1.97 -3.80 -2.34
CA PRO A 83 -1.75 -4.75 -1.27
C PRO A 83 -1.46 -4.03 0.04
N ASN A 84 -2.04 -4.53 1.13
CA ASN A 84 -1.70 -4.04 2.46
C ASN A 84 -0.36 -4.67 2.90
N ILE A 85 0.70 -3.88 2.80
CA ILE A 85 2.10 -4.31 3.03
C ILE A 85 2.77 -3.53 4.16
N GLY A 86 2.01 -2.78 4.95
CA GLY A 86 2.54 -1.98 6.05
C GLY A 86 3.23 -2.81 7.15
N SER A 87 2.92 -4.11 7.22
CA SER A 87 3.50 -5.08 8.17
C SER A 87 4.81 -5.74 7.70
N TRP A 88 5.23 -5.51 6.45
CA TRP A 88 6.44 -6.15 5.92
C TRP A 88 7.70 -5.65 6.64
N ASP A 89 8.56 -6.59 7.05
CA ASP A 89 9.91 -6.28 7.53
C ASP A 89 10.84 -6.02 6.35
N VAL A 90 11.04 -4.73 6.04
CA VAL A 90 11.94 -4.27 4.96
C VAL A 90 13.31 -3.81 5.46
N SER A 91 13.66 -4.08 6.72
CA SER A 91 14.88 -3.57 7.39
C SER A 91 16.19 -3.98 6.71
N LYS A 92 16.19 -5.07 5.92
CA LYS A 92 17.36 -5.54 5.14
C LYS A 92 17.34 -5.09 3.68
N VAL A 93 16.29 -4.42 3.22
CA VAL A 93 16.18 -3.98 1.83
C VAL A 93 17.09 -2.78 1.60
N THR A 94 17.98 -2.92 0.62
CA THR A 94 18.95 -1.89 0.24
C THR A 94 18.54 -1.17 -1.06
N ASN A 95 17.67 -1.78 -1.86
CA ASN A 95 17.25 -1.27 -3.17
C ASN A 95 15.72 -1.25 -3.32
N PHE A 96 15.14 -0.04 -3.27
CA PHE A 96 13.72 0.27 -3.45
C PHE A 96 13.43 0.91 -4.83
N GLN A 97 14.40 0.89 -5.74
CA GLN A 97 14.29 1.59 -7.02
C GLN A 97 13.00 1.22 -7.76
N SER A 98 12.20 2.24 -8.07
CA SER A 98 10.97 2.12 -8.85
C SER A 98 9.95 1.12 -8.28
N MET A 99 10.02 0.76 -6.99
CA MET A 99 9.16 -0.26 -6.37
C MET A 99 7.67 -0.02 -6.65
N PHE A 100 7.18 1.22 -6.57
CA PHE A 100 5.79 1.63 -6.84
C PHE A 100 5.67 2.54 -8.07
N ASN A 101 6.60 2.41 -9.03
CA ASN A 101 6.58 3.21 -10.26
C ASN A 101 5.32 2.92 -11.08
N ASN A 102 4.53 3.95 -11.39
CA ASN A 102 3.20 3.86 -12.02
C ASN A 102 2.16 3.06 -11.22
N ALA A 103 2.35 2.86 -9.90
CA ALA A 103 1.35 2.25 -9.03
C ALA A 103 0.24 3.26 -8.67
N ARG A 104 -0.56 3.65 -9.67
CA ARG A 104 -1.45 4.83 -9.61
C ARG A 104 -2.44 4.82 -8.45
N ALA A 105 -2.89 3.64 -8.01
CA ALA A 105 -3.87 3.49 -6.93
C ALA A 105 -3.25 3.18 -5.55
N PHE A 106 -1.92 3.01 -5.47
CA PHE A 106 -1.26 2.67 -4.22
C PHE A 106 -1.28 3.85 -3.25
N ASN A 107 -1.85 3.65 -2.07
CA ASN A 107 -1.90 4.63 -0.98
C ASN A 107 -2.02 3.94 0.38
N LYS A 108 -1.35 2.80 0.56
CA LYS A 108 -1.35 2.06 1.83
C LYS A 108 -0.30 2.62 2.75
N ASP A 109 -0.61 2.62 4.04
CA ASP A 109 0.29 3.09 5.09
C ASP A 109 1.54 2.19 5.16
N ILE A 110 2.69 2.85 5.04
CA ILE A 110 4.04 2.28 5.11
C ILE A 110 4.94 3.14 6.01
N SER A 111 4.34 4.01 6.84
CA SER A 111 5.05 4.92 7.76
C SER A 111 5.91 4.18 8.79
N ASN A 112 5.57 2.92 9.09
CA ASN A 112 6.27 2.06 10.04
C ASN A 112 7.45 1.27 9.45
N TRP A 113 7.69 1.37 8.14
CA TRP A 113 8.81 0.66 7.52
C TRP A 113 10.16 1.19 8.02
N ASP A 114 11.02 0.27 8.44
CA ASP A 114 12.43 0.57 8.67
C ASP A 114 13.18 0.53 7.34
N VAL A 115 13.49 1.71 6.80
CA VAL A 115 14.23 1.88 5.54
C VAL A 115 15.69 2.29 5.75
N SER A 116 16.22 2.19 6.98
CA SER A 116 17.56 2.70 7.31
C SER A 116 18.70 2.02 6.56
N SER A 117 18.48 0.81 6.04
CA SER A 117 19.43 0.08 5.18
C SER A 117 19.34 0.48 3.70
N GLY A 118 18.31 1.25 3.32
CA GLY A 118 18.04 1.64 1.95
C GLY A 118 19.09 2.60 1.38
N THR A 119 19.62 2.26 0.21
CA THR A 119 20.62 3.10 -0.50
C THR A 119 20.07 3.68 -1.81
N ASN A 120 19.06 3.04 -2.42
CA ASN A 120 18.50 3.45 -3.70
C ASN A 120 16.97 3.54 -3.63
N PHE A 121 16.44 4.76 -3.72
CA PHE A 121 15.02 5.11 -3.72
C PHE A 121 14.58 5.75 -5.05
N ASN A 122 15.41 5.65 -6.10
CA ASN A 122 15.15 6.28 -7.40
C ASN A 122 13.75 5.92 -7.92
N GLY A 123 12.93 6.93 -8.17
CA GLY A 123 11.60 6.78 -8.75
C GLY A 123 10.66 5.86 -7.97
N MET A 124 10.89 5.62 -6.67
CA MET A 124 10.12 4.67 -5.86
C MET A 124 8.60 4.90 -5.99
N PHE A 125 8.15 6.15 -5.98
CA PHE A 125 6.74 6.56 -6.14
C PHE A 125 6.50 7.38 -7.42
N TYR A 126 7.36 7.26 -8.41
CA TYR A 126 7.19 7.98 -9.68
C TYR A 126 5.85 7.62 -10.33
N LYS A 127 4.99 8.61 -10.60
CA LYS A 127 3.61 8.41 -11.11
C LYS A 127 2.72 7.51 -10.23
N ALA A 128 2.95 7.48 -8.91
CA ALA A 128 2.02 6.88 -7.95
C ALA A 128 0.92 7.90 -7.61
N ASP A 129 -0.02 8.11 -8.55
CA ASP A 129 -0.97 9.22 -8.55
C ASP A 129 -1.71 9.44 -7.22
N ALA A 130 -2.11 8.36 -6.53
CA ALA A 130 -2.88 8.40 -5.28
C ALA A 130 -2.04 8.42 -3.99
N PHE A 131 -0.72 8.24 -4.06
CA PHE A 131 0.11 8.12 -2.86
C PHE A 131 0.18 9.45 -2.09
N ASN A 132 -0.23 9.44 -0.82
CA ASN A 132 -0.22 10.61 0.06
C ASN A 132 0.01 10.26 1.53
N GLN A 133 0.79 9.22 1.81
CA GLN A 133 1.11 8.82 3.19
C GLN A 133 2.23 9.67 3.78
N ASP A 134 2.13 9.94 5.08
CA ASP A 134 3.23 10.56 5.84
C ASP A 134 4.32 9.51 6.07
N VAL A 135 5.52 9.80 5.57
CA VAL A 135 6.71 8.96 5.74
C VAL A 135 7.86 9.79 6.32
N SER A 136 7.53 10.83 7.08
CA SER A 136 8.48 11.70 7.77
C SER A 136 9.30 11.01 8.87
N THR A 137 8.88 9.80 9.27
CA THR A 137 9.55 8.93 10.24
C THR A 137 10.69 8.11 9.64
N TRP A 138 10.77 8.01 8.31
CA TRP A 138 11.80 7.21 7.65
C TRP A 138 13.20 7.80 7.86
N ASP A 139 14.11 6.97 8.37
CA ASP A 139 15.54 7.28 8.34
C ASP A 139 16.11 6.92 6.96
N VAL A 140 16.49 7.93 6.19
CA VAL A 140 17.07 7.79 4.86
C VAL A 140 18.55 8.16 4.83
N SER A 141 19.22 8.21 5.98
CA SER A 141 20.62 8.64 6.11
C SER A 141 21.60 7.79 5.28
N SER A 142 21.31 6.50 5.09
CA SER A 142 22.08 5.59 4.20
C SER A 142 21.85 5.82 2.70
N GLY A 143 20.82 6.59 2.35
CA GLY A 143 20.41 6.82 0.97
C GLY A 143 21.48 7.50 0.12
N ILE A 144 21.58 7.06 -1.13
CA ILE A 144 22.51 7.59 -2.12
C ILE A 144 21.74 8.17 -3.30
N TYR A 145 20.64 7.52 -3.71
CA TYR A 145 19.90 7.88 -4.92
C TYR A 145 18.42 8.11 -4.64
N PHE A 146 17.92 9.30 -4.99
CA PHE A 146 16.54 9.75 -4.75
C PHE A 146 15.87 10.36 -5.99
N SER A 147 16.52 10.29 -7.15
CA SER A 147 16.07 10.93 -8.38
C SER A 147 14.63 10.52 -8.70
N ALA A 148 13.77 11.48 -9.00
CA ALA A 148 12.38 11.24 -9.37
C ALA A 148 11.50 10.52 -8.32
N MET A 149 11.94 10.39 -7.05
CA MET A 149 11.26 9.55 -6.04
C MET A 149 9.76 9.79 -5.96
N PHE A 150 9.32 11.05 -5.84
CA PHE A 150 7.91 11.42 -5.82
C PHE A 150 7.43 12.07 -7.12
N ASN A 151 8.26 12.20 -8.17
CA ASN A 151 7.86 12.93 -9.36
C ASN A 151 6.57 12.37 -10.00
N GLN A 152 5.63 13.25 -10.32
CA GLN A 152 4.28 12.91 -10.80
C GLN A 152 3.40 12.08 -9.84
N ALA A 153 3.75 11.90 -8.58
CA ALA A 153 2.79 11.50 -7.54
C ALA A 153 1.87 12.69 -7.19
N VAL A 154 0.83 12.90 -7.99
CA VAL A 154 0.06 14.16 -8.01
C VAL A 154 -0.72 14.45 -6.72
N ALA A 155 -1.11 13.43 -5.96
CA ALA A 155 -1.79 13.60 -4.67
C ALA A 155 -0.84 13.87 -3.49
N PHE A 156 0.47 13.68 -3.68
CA PHE A 156 1.44 13.74 -2.59
C PHE A 156 1.65 15.18 -2.10
N ASN A 157 1.16 15.47 -0.90
CA ASN A 157 1.19 16.78 -0.25
C ASN A 157 1.57 16.64 1.24
N GLN A 158 2.80 16.19 1.50
CA GLN A 158 3.32 15.93 2.85
C GLN A 158 4.53 16.81 3.16
N PRO A 159 4.34 18.07 3.60
CA PRO A 159 5.44 19.00 3.87
C PRO A 159 6.38 18.54 4.99
N GLN A 160 5.88 17.81 6.00
CA GLN A 160 6.73 17.19 7.03
C GLN A 160 7.68 16.15 6.45
N THR A 161 7.16 15.27 5.59
CA THR A 161 7.96 14.25 4.90
C THR A 161 9.13 14.88 4.19
N TYR A 162 8.89 15.91 3.37
CA TYR A 162 9.97 16.58 2.65
C TYR A 162 11.03 17.14 3.58
N CYS A 163 10.64 17.89 4.61
CA CYS A 163 11.61 18.48 5.53
C CYS A 163 12.41 17.42 6.31
N LYS A 164 11.76 16.34 6.77
CA LYS A 164 12.45 15.30 7.55
C LYS A 164 13.38 14.44 6.71
N LEU A 165 12.99 14.09 5.48
CA LEU A 165 13.88 13.38 4.55
C LEU A 165 15.10 14.24 4.17
N GLN A 166 14.89 15.54 3.97
CA GLN A 166 15.96 16.53 3.77
C GLN A 166 16.93 16.62 4.96
N GLN A 167 16.40 16.68 6.19
CA GLN A 167 17.20 16.71 7.42
C GLN A 167 17.97 15.40 7.65
N SER A 168 17.37 14.26 7.29
CA SER A 168 17.99 12.93 7.44
C SER A 168 19.14 12.72 6.45
N ASN A 169 19.06 13.29 5.23
CA ASN A 169 20.07 13.09 4.22
C ASN A 169 20.22 14.30 3.27
N SER A 170 21.39 14.93 3.29
CA SER A 170 21.70 16.08 2.42
C SER A 170 21.68 15.77 0.92
N LYS A 171 21.78 14.49 0.50
CA LYS A 171 21.62 14.09 -0.90
C LYS A 171 20.18 14.13 -1.37
N PHE A 172 19.23 14.21 -0.45
CA PHE A 172 17.81 14.43 -0.77
C PHE A 172 17.55 15.89 -1.22
N HIS A 173 18.55 16.79 -1.13
CA HIS A 173 18.40 18.21 -1.47
C HIS A 173 18.65 18.62 -2.94
N ASP A 174 19.26 17.77 -3.79
CA ASP A 174 19.74 18.23 -5.13
C ASP A 174 19.50 17.25 -6.28
N GLY A 175 18.54 16.33 -6.13
CA GLY A 175 18.08 15.53 -7.25
C GLY A 175 17.12 16.36 -8.11
N VAL A 176 17.48 16.62 -9.36
CA VAL A 176 16.52 17.08 -10.38
C VAL A 176 15.28 16.18 -10.26
N ASN A 177 14.16 16.74 -9.82
CA ASN A 177 12.86 16.07 -9.73
C ASN A 177 12.59 15.14 -8.53
N VAL A 178 13.15 15.28 -7.33
CA VAL A 178 12.67 14.45 -6.18
C VAL A 178 11.18 14.66 -5.90
N CYS A 179 10.64 15.87 -6.12
CA CYS A 179 9.27 16.28 -5.77
C CYS A 179 8.26 16.18 -6.94
N SER A 180 6.96 16.04 -6.62
CA SER A 180 5.82 16.13 -7.56
C SER A 180 5.08 17.47 -7.51
N GLY A 181 4.37 17.77 -8.59
CA GLY A 181 3.33 18.80 -8.63
C GLY A 181 3.84 20.24 -8.61
N SER A 182 3.02 21.14 -8.07
CA SER A 182 3.29 22.57 -7.88
C SER A 182 4.08 22.90 -6.62
N ILE A 183 4.45 21.90 -5.82
CA ILE A 183 5.30 22.06 -4.65
C ILE A 183 6.74 22.18 -5.14
N SER A 184 7.18 23.43 -5.33
CA SER A 184 8.60 23.72 -5.28
C SER A 184 9.05 23.39 -3.86
N CYS A 185 9.86 22.35 -3.72
CA CYS A 185 10.63 22.08 -2.51
C CYS A 185 11.63 23.22 -2.36
N GLY A 186 11.13 24.36 -1.87
CA GLY A 186 11.82 25.64 -1.88
C GLY A 186 13.10 25.57 -1.09
N TRP A 187 14.15 26.15 -1.66
CA TRP A 187 15.44 26.34 -1.03
C TRP A 187 15.29 27.02 0.35
N GLY A 188 15.94 26.47 1.36
CA GLY A 188 16.31 27.24 2.56
C GLY A 188 15.27 27.37 3.67
N GLN A 189 14.24 26.52 3.77
CA GLN A 189 13.52 26.37 5.04
C GLN A 189 14.37 25.54 6.00
N THR A 190 15.15 26.21 6.85
CA THR A 190 15.88 25.58 7.96
C THR A 190 14.95 24.98 9.01
N ASP A 191 13.69 25.44 9.03
CA ASP A 191 12.66 25.00 9.95
C ASP A 191 11.58 24.23 9.19
N CYS A 192 11.33 22.98 9.59
CA CYS A 192 10.16 22.25 9.11
C CYS A 192 8.91 23.07 9.48
N PRO A 193 7.89 23.17 8.58
CA PRO A 193 6.64 23.80 8.95
C PRO A 193 6.13 23.19 10.26
N ALA A 194 5.48 23.96 11.13
CA ALA A 194 4.82 23.35 12.28
C ALA A 194 3.80 22.31 11.77
N THR A 195 3.58 21.22 12.51
CA THR A 195 2.57 20.22 12.16
C THR A 195 1.21 20.90 12.01
N ALA A 196 0.77 21.14 10.78
CA ALA A 196 -0.62 21.48 10.54
C ALA A 196 -1.44 20.23 10.89
N PRO A 197 -2.57 20.35 11.60
CA PRO A 197 -3.49 19.24 11.79
C PRO A 197 -3.87 18.68 10.41
N PRO A 198 -4.06 17.35 10.28
CA PRO A 198 -4.39 16.74 9.01
C PRO A 198 -5.58 17.48 8.42
N THR A 199 -5.38 18.14 7.27
CA THR A 199 -6.51 18.73 6.56
C THR A 199 -7.45 17.58 6.24
N PRO A 200 -8.71 17.60 6.71
CA PRO A 200 -9.65 16.57 6.35
C PRO A 200 -9.65 16.46 4.84
N PHE A 201 -9.53 15.23 4.33
CA PHE A 201 -9.63 14.94 2.90
C PHE A 201 -10.81 15.74 2.32
N PRO A 202 -10.71 16.27 1.08
CA PRO A 202 -11.90 16.67 0.37
C PRO A 202 -12.77 15.43 0.26
N THR A 203 -13.74 15.29 1.16
CA THR A 203 -14.86 14.38 0.99
C THR A 203 -15.44 14.77 -0.34
N HIS A 204 -15.29 13.89 -1.34
CA HIS A 204 -16.11 14.00 -2.54
C HIS A 204 -17.54 14.08 -2.04
N ALA A 205 -18.16 15.26 -2.15
CA ALA A 205 -19.56 15.40 -1.93
C ALA A 205 -20.23 14.34 -2.80
N PRO A 206 -21.16 13.52 -2.27
CA PRO A 206 -21.87 12.57 -3.09
C PRO A 206 -22.49 13.33 -4.25
N THR A 207 -22.08 12.97 -5.47
CA THR A 207 -22.62 13.52 -6.70
C THR A 207 -24.12 13.44 -6.62
N ALA A 208 -24.79 14.59 -6.62
CA ALA A 208 -26.24 14.65 -6.64
C ALA A 208 -26.73 13.76 -7.78
N THR A 209 -27.50 12.73 -7.42
CA THR A 209 -28.17 11.87 -8.38
C THR A 209 -29.02 12.76 -9.27
N PRO A 210 -28.90 12.70 -10.61
CA PRO A 210 -29.75 13.50 -11.48
C PRO A 210 -31.20 13.09 -11.22
N THR A 211 -31.97 14.04 -10.70
CA THR A 211 -33.41 13.90 -10.48
C THR A 211 -34.04 13.66 -11.84
N SER A 212 -34.66 12.50 -12.04
CA SER A 212 -35.45 12.21 -13.23
C SER A 212 -36.59 13.22 -13.31
N VAL A 213 -36.53 14.11 -14.30
CA VAL A 213 -37.65 14.98 -14.65
C VAL A 213 -38.74 14.09 -15.25
N ALA A 214 -39.85 13.93 -14.53
CA ALA A 214 -41.06 13.35 -15.09
C ALA A 214 -41.63 14.34 -16.12
N SER A 215 -41.67 13.94 -17.40
CA SER A 215 -42.47 14.61 -18.41
C SER A 215 -43.94 14.53 -18.02
N ALA A 216 -44.55 15.69 -17.77
CA ALA A 216 -46.00 15.82 -17.77
C ALA A 216 -46.44 15.98 -19.23
N ASP A 217 -47.12 14.96 -19.73
CA ASP A 217 -47.96 15.08 -20.92
C ASP A 217 -49.08 16.10 -20.64
N THR A 218 -49.06 17.20 -21.38
CA THR A 218 -50.27 17.97 -21.68
C THR A 218 -50.31 18.22 -23.17
N ASN A 219 -51.17 17.47 -23.86
CA ASN A 219 -51.61 17.79 -25.22
C ASN A 219 -53.05 18.33 -25.13
N PRO A 220 -53.42 19.40 -25.85
CA PRO A 220 -54.75 20.02 -25.80
C PRO A 220 -55.83 19.20 -26.52
#